data_AF-A0A503Q3K2-F1
#
_entry.id   AF-A0A503Q3K2-F1
#
_cell.length_a   1.000
_cell.length_b   1.000
_cell.length_c   1.000
_cell.angle_alpha   90.00
_cell.angle_beta   90.00
_cell.angle_gamma   90.00
#
_symmetry.space_group_name_H-M   'P 1'
#
loop_
_entity.id
_entity.type
_entity.pdbx_description
1 polymer ?
#
loop_
_entity_poly.entity_id
_entity_poly.type
_entity_poly.pdbx_seq_one_letter_code
_entity_poly.pdbx_strand_id
1 'polypeptide(L)'
;MRGFLSTSNFGDQGMRGINRVISFAFLAVVGGLSAPCQAAPVEYVRACTAYGAQYYYSPGTATCINANTGETRSVTEDGVVDGKTALASKVDNIDRRVQRAFEGASVASALAGPDLVQGEHFGVRVNWGNAGQSNAMGVTGAAVLGEGFMPGGNGRLAGAAGVAFSGKTVGGNAGLQFTW
;
A
#
# COMPACT_ATOMS: atom_id res chain seq x y z
N MET A 1 -11.66 -42.83 -41.34
CA MET A 1 -11.54 -41.71 -42.31
C MET A 1 -10.13 -41.17 -42.14
N ARG A 2 -9.17 -41.58 -42.99
CA ARG A 2 -8.63 -40.78 -44.12
C ARG A 2 -8.23 -39.39 -43.63
N GLY A 3 -6.96 -39.11 -43.35
CA GLY A 3 -5.85 -39.04 -44.34
C GLY A 3 -5.79 -37.59 -44.81
N PHE A 4 -4.69 -36.84 -44.66
CA PHE A 4 -3.58 -36.81 -45.63
C PHE A 4 -2.61 -35.74 -45.09
N LEU A 5 -1.45 -36.09 -44.50
CA LEU A 5 -0.13 -36.11 -45.16
C LEU A 5 0.09 -34.99 -46.18
N SER A 6 0.99 -34.05 -45.89
CA SER A 6 1.96 -33.64 -46.92
C SER A 6 3.24 -33.11 -46.28
N THR A 7 4.17 -34.04 -46.13
CA THR A 7 5.61 -33.84 -46.12
C THR A 7 6.09 -33.41 -47.51
N SER A 8 7.00 -32.45 -47.61
CA SER A 8 8.06 -32.46 -48.63
C SER A 8 9.12 -31.39 -48.28
N ASN A 9 10.30 -31.86 -47.84
CA ASN A 9 11.59 -31.80 -48.56
C ASN A 9 12.18 -30.38 -48.55
N PHE A 10 13.24 -30.02 -47.80
CA PHE A 10 14.50 -30.69 -47.42
C PHE A 10 15.08 -31.62 -48.51
N GLY A 11 15.85 -30.97 -49.36
CA GLY A 11 16.53 -31.49 -50.54
C GLY A 11 16.63 -30.32 -51.51
N ASP A 12 17.77 -29.94 -52.06
CA ASP A 12 19.02 -30.67 -52.18
C ASP A 12 20.04 -29.69 -52.80
N GLN A 13 21.31 -30.09 -52.71
CA GLN A 13 22.41 -29.71 -53.61
C GLN A 13 23.17 -28.41 -53.36
N GLY A 14 24.39 -28.62 -52.87
CA GLY A 14 25.46 -27.64 -52.92
C GLY A 14 26.07 -27.48 -54.31
N MET A 15 26.69 -26.33 -54.51
CA MET A 15 27.75 -26.13 -55.49
C MET A 15 28.76 -25.23 -54.78
N ARG A 16 29.90 -25.79 -54.37
CA ARG A 16 31.17 -25.67 -55.09
C ARG A 16 31.51 -24.22 -55.38
N GLY A 17 32.46 -23.70 -54.59
CA GLY A 17 33.21 -22.53 -54.99
C GLY A 17 33.87 -22.74 -56.35
N ILE A 18 34.09 -21.63 -57.04
CA ILE A 18 35.32 -21.26 -57.75
C ILE A 18 34.96 -20.06 -58.64
N ASN A 19 35.53 -18.91 -58.27
CA ASN A 19 35.92 -17.79 -59.11
C ASN A 19 35.43 -17.77 -60.56
N ARG A 20 34.56 -16.79 -60.89
CA ARG A 20 34.60 -16.16 -62.20
C ARG A 20 34.47 -14.64 -62.09
N VAL A 21 35.64 -14.05 -62.31
CA VAL A 21 35.96 -12.64 -62.53
C VAL A 21 35.03 -12.04 -63.59
N ILE A 22 34.31 -10.96 -63.26
CA ILE A 22 33.92 -9.92 -64.22
C ILE A 22 34.07 -8.59 -63.50
N SER A 23 35.11 -7.85 -63.87
CA SER A 23 35.38 -6.51 -63.40
C SER A 23 34.88 -5.47 -64.42
N PHE A 24 34.31 -4.39 -63.85
CA PHE A 24 34.10 -3.03 -64.36
C PHE A 24 33.11 -2.79 -65.52
N ALA A 25 32.00 -2.11 -65.18
CA ALA A 25 31.64 -0.82 -65.79
C ALA A 25 30.57 -0.07 -64.96
N PHE A 26 30.95 1.15 -64.57
CA PHE A 26 30.17 2.32 -64.14
C PHE A 26 28.63 2.26 -64.25
N LEU A 27 27.94 2.69 -63.17
CA LEU A 27 26.77 3.58 -63.25
C LEU A 27 26.40 4.19 -61.88
N ALA A 28 26.39 5.53 -61.87
CA ALA A 28 25.65 6.47 -61.04
C ALA A 28 25.64 6.29 -59.50
N VAL A 29 26.44 7.14 -58.83
CA VAL A 29 26.17 7.63 -57.48
C VAL A 29 24.75 8.22 -57.46
N VAL A 30 23.81 7.49 -56.89
CA VAL A 30 22.68 8.11 -56.19
C VAL A 30 23.01 7.94 -54.72
N GLY A 31 23.72 8.92 -54.19
CA GLY A 31 23.79 9.15 -52.76
C GLY A 31 22.37 9.45 -52.28
N GLY A 32 21.60 8.39 -52.01
CA GLY A 32 20.50 8.46 -51.10
C GLY A 32 21.10 8.84 -49.77
N LEU A 33 21.17 10.15 -49.52
CA LEU A 33 21.30 10.70 -48.19
C LEU A 33 20.27 9.93 -47.37
N SER A 34 20.73 8.99 -46.54
CA SER A 34 20.03 8.69 -45.33
C SER A 34 19.77 10.04 -44.72
N ALA A 35 18.52 10.50 -44.79
CA ALA A 35 18.09 11.61 -43.98
C ALA A 35 18.64 11.28 -42.60
N PRO A 36 19.51 12.11 -42.01
CA PRO A 36 19.81 11.90 -40.63
C PRO A 36 18.43 12.00 -39.99
N CYS A 37 17.93 10.88 -39.45
CA CYS A 37 16.93 10.90 -38.42
C CYS A 37 17.60 11.66 -37.27
N GLN A 38 17.67 12.99 -37.42
CA GLN A 38 17.77 13.96 -36.37
C GLN A 38 16.43 13.80 -35.64
N ALA A 39 16.28 12.68 -34.95
CA ALA A 39 15.61 12.72 -33.66
C ALA A 39 16.38 13.79 -32.92
N ALA A 40 15.88 15.03 -32.97
CA ALA A 40 16.32 16.08 -32.10
C ALA A 40 16.44 15.43 -30.72
N PRO A 41 17.59 15.55 -30.02
CA PRO A 41 17.71 15.02 -28.68
C PRO A 41 16.58 15.68 -27.90
N VAL A 42 15.48 14.94 -27.73
CA VAL A 42 14.32 15.45 -27.05
C VAL A 42 14.87 15.74 -25.68
N GLU A 43 14.80 17.00 -25.30
CA GLU A 43 15.20 17.47 -24.00
C GLU A 43 14.20 16.86 -22.99
N TYR A 44 14.31 15.55 -22.76
CA TYR A 44 13.47 14.69 -21.93
C TYR A 44 13.57 15.03 -20.43
N VAL A 45 14.07 16.24 -20.13
CA VAL A 45 14.39 16.76 -18.80
C VAL A 45 13.59 18.03 -18.48
N ARG A 46 12.97 18.70 -19.47
CA ARG A 46 12.15 19.90 -19.21
C ARG A 46 10.70 19.49 -18.93
N ALA A 47 10.10 19.66 -17.75
CA ALA A 47 10.41 20.55 -16.62
C ALA A 47 10.04 19.89 -15.27
N CYS A 48 10.66 18.76 -14.94
CA CYS A 48 10.50 18.20 -13.58
C CYS A 48 11.40 18.88 -12.55
N THR A 49 12.49 19.52 -13.00
CA THR A 49 13.37 20.34 -12.16
C THR A 49 12.67 21.57 -11.58
N ALA A 50 11.58 22.04 -12.20
CA ALA A 50 10.74 23.10 -11.67
C ALA A 50 9.99 22.68 -10.38
N TYR A 51 9.80 21.37 -10.16
CA TYR A 51 9.13 20.84 -8.97
C TYR A 51 10.07 20.55 -7.80
N GLY A 52 11.38 20.74 -7.98
CA GLY A 52 12.41 20.52 -6.97
C GLY A 52 13.33 19.33 -7.27
N ALA A 53 14.25 19.05 -6.35
CA ALA A 53 15.19 17.95 -6.49
C ALA A 53 14.48 16.59 -6.48
N GLN A 54 15.07 15.59 -7.14
CA GLN A 54 14.66 14.17 -7.13
C GLN A 54 13.37 13.83 -7.91
N TYR A 55 12.84 14.76 -8.70
CA TYR A 55 11.76 14.48 -9.65
C TYR A 55 12.33 14.00 -11.00
N TYR A 56 11.90 12.80 -11.41
CA TYR A 56 12.28 12.14 -12.66
C TYR A 56 11.10 12.11 -13.62
N TYR A 57 11.38 12.38 -14.89
CA TYR A 57 10.38 12.30 -15.95
C TYR A 57 10.14 10.84 -16.34
N SER A 58 8.87 10.43 -16.43
CA SER A 58 8.51 9.10 -16.93
C SER A 58 8.31 9.14 -18.45
N PRO A 59 9.20 8.54 -19.26
CA PRO A 59 9.10 8.60 -20.72
C PRO A 59 7.81 7.97 -21.22
N GLY A 60 7.02 8.75 -21.98
CA GLY A 60 5.69 8.35 -22.48
C GLY A 60 4.51 9.01 -21.78
N THR A 61 4.74 9.78 -20.71
CA THR A 61 3.69 10.57 -20.02
C THR A 61 4.21 11.95 -19.62
N ALA A 62 3.34 12.96 -19.52
CA ALA A 62 3.73 14.29 -19.03
C ALA A 62 3.89 14.36 -17.49
N THR A 63 4.12 13.21 -16.85
CA THR A 63 4.11 13.05 -15.39
C THR A 63 5.54 12.98 -14.84
N CYS A 64 5.85 13.85 -13.91
CA CYS A 64 7.05 13.86 -13.08
C CYS A 64 6.84 13.00 -11.82
N ILE A 65 7.83 12.20 -11.42
CA ILE A 65 7.77 11.32 -10.25
C ILE A 65 8.95 11.60 -9.31
N ASN A 66 8.70 11.85 -8.03
CA ASN A 66 9.75 11.95 -7.03
C ASN A 66 10.26 10.54 -6.66
N ALA A 67 11.55 10.27 -6.83
CA ALA A 67 12.10 8.94 -6.57
C ALA A 67 12.12 8.54 -5.08
N ASN A 68 12.13 9.51 -4.17
CA ASN A 68 12.20 9.26 -2.73
C ASN A 68 10.83 9.17 -2.08
N THR A 69 9.89 10.05 -2.47
CA THR A 69 8.54 10.10 -1.89
C THR A 69 7.50 9.37 -2.73
N GLY A 70 7.82 9.07 -3.99
CA GLY A 70 6.90 8.50 -4.96
C GLY A 70 5.72 9.42 -5.30
N GLU A 71 5.84 10.72 -5.03
CA GLU A 71 4.87 11.74 -5.44
C GLU A 71 4.92 11.97 -6.93
N THR A 72 3.76 12.15 -7.56
CA THR A 72 3.64 12.37 -9.00
C THR A 72 3.03 13.73 -9.29
N ARG A 73 3.57 14.47 -10.23
CA ARG A 73 3.03 15.75 -10.70
C ARG A 73 2.85 15.71 -12.20
N SER A 74 1.66 16.04 -12.69
CA SER A 74 1.41 16.14 -14.12
C SER A 74 0.84 17.51 -14.46
N VAL A 75 1.39 18.18 -15.48
CA VAL A 75 0.81 19.42 -16.00
C VAL A 75 -0.34 19.06 -16.94
N THR A 76 -1.56 19.39 -16.53
CA THR A 76 -2.78 19.28 -17.35
C THR A 76 -3.21 20.70 -17.78
N GLU A 77 -4.05 20.82 -18.82
CA GLU A 77 -4.57 22.13 -19.28
C GLU A 77 -5.24 22.96 -18.16
N ASP A 78 -5.78 22.31 -17.12
CA ASP A 78 -6.40 22.94 -15.95
C ASP A 78 -5.45 23.15 -14.75
N GLY A 79 -4.15 22.91 -14.91
CA GLY A 79 -3.13 23.10 -13.87
C GLY A 79 -2.36 21.83 -13.49
N VAL A 80 -1.56 21.92 -12.42
CA VAL A 80 -0.72 20.81 -11.95
C VAL A 80 -1.57 19.87 -11.09
N VAL A 81 -1.67 18.60 -11.51
CA VAL A 81 -2.31 17.54 -10.72
C VAL A 81 -1.25 16.85 -9.89
N ASP A 82 -1.34 17.02 -8.57
CA ASP A 82 -0.54 16.30 -7.57
C ASP A 82 -1.17 14.93 -7.27
N GLY A 83 -0.33 13.91 -7.21
CA GLY A 83 -0.72 12.54 -6.89
C GLY A 83 0.42 11.78 -6.24
N LYS A 84 0.19 10.49 -5.99
CA LYS A 84 1.22 9.55 -5.56
C LYS A 84 1.20 8.35 -6.48
N THR A 85 2.36 7.74 -6.70
CA THR A 85 2.45 6.45 -7.38
C THR A 85 1.61 5.40 -6.65
N ALA A 86 1.21 4.35 -7.37
CA ALA A 86 0.44 3.26 -6.79
C ALA A 86 1.17 2.60 -5.59
N LEU A 87 2.50 2.50 -5.66
CA LEU A 87 3.32 1.97 -4.58
C LEU A 87 3.38 2.91 -3.38
N ALA A 88 3.69 4.20 -3.57
CA ALA A 88 3.75 5.17 -2.46
C ALA A 88 2.40 5.29 -1.75
N SER A 89 1.30 5.32 -2.51
CA SER A 89 -0.06 5.30 -1.94
C SER A 89 -0.33 4.02 -1.13
N LYS A 90 0.20 2.87 -1.59
CA LYS A 90 0.03 1.59 -0.91
C LYS A 90 0.85 1.52 0.38
N VAL A 91 2.08 2.01 0.38
CA VAL A 91 2.96 2.07 1.57
C VAL A 91 2.35 3.00 2.61
N ASP A 92 1.93 4.21 2.23
CA ASP A 92 1.21 5.13 3.13
C ASP A 92 -0.07 4.51 3.72
N ASN A 93 -0.74 3.66 2.94
CA ASN A 93 -1.91 2.93 3.40
C ASN A 93 -1.54 1.85 4.43
N ILE A 94 -0.40 1.17 4.24
CA ILE A 94 0.13 0.20 5.19
C ILE A 94 0.55 0.90 6.48
N ASP A 95 1.32 1.98 6.41
CA ASP A 95 1.78 2.71 7.59
C ASP A 95 0.60 3.24 8.42
N ARG A 96 -0.42 3.77 7.75
CA ARG A 96 -1.66 4.18 8.44
C ARG A 96 -2.41 3.02 9.08
N ARG A 97 -2.43 1.84 8.45
CA ARG A 97 -3.06 0.64 9.04
C ARG A 97 -2.27 0.14 10.24
N VAL A 98 -0.94 0.13 10.15
CA VAL A 98 -0.03 -0.27 11.23
C VAL A 98 -0.16 0.67 12.42
N GLN A 99 -0.13 1.98 12.16
CA GLN A 99 -0.33 3.00 13.20
C GLN A 99 -1.68 2.84 13.89
N ARG A 100 -2.76 2.64 13.12
CA ARG A 100 -4.10 2.40 13.69
C ARG A 100 -4.17 1.11 14.50
N ALA A 101 -3.42 0.07 14.10
CA ALA A 101 -3.34 -1.16 14.87
C ALA A 101 -2.64 -0.93 16.22
N PHE A 102 -1.54 -0.16 16.26
CA PHE A 102 -0.89 0.22 17.51
C PHE A 102 -1.79 1.10 18.39
N GLU A 103 -2.48 2.07 17.81
CA GLU A 103 -3.49 2.88 18.53
C GLU A 103 -4.57 1.99 19.15
N GLY A 104 -5.17 1.08 18.38
CA GLY A 104 -6.19 0.14 18.87
C GLY A 104 -5.67 -0.80 19.96
N ALA A 105 -4.44 -1.30 19.83
CA ALA A 105 -3.82 -2.15 20.85
C ALA A 105 -3.54 -1.40 22.16
N SER A 106 -3.06 -0.15 22.08
CA SER A 106 -2.86 0.70 23.26
C SER A 106 -4.18 1.04 23.96
N VAL A 107 -5.24 1.30 23.18
CA VAL A 107 -6.60 1.51 23.71
C VAL A 107 -7.10 0.26 24.44
N ALA A 108 -6.90 -0.92 23.85
CA ALA A 108 -7.31 -2.18 24.49
C ALA A 108 -6.59 -2.42 25.83
N SER A 109 -5.29 -2.12 25.93
CA SER A 109 -4.56 -2.25 27.19
C SER A 109 -4.94 -1.19 28.23
N ALA A 110 -5.41 -0.01 27.80
CA ALA A 110 -5.93 1.03 28.70
C ALA A 110 -7.37 0.75 29.20
N LEU A 111 -8.09 -0.23 28.64
CA LEU A 111 -9.47 -0.56 29.00
C LEU A 111 -9.61 -1.62 30.10
N ALA A 112 -8.54 -1.88 30.87
CA ALA A 112 -8.59 -2.81 32.00
C ALA A 112 -9.68 -2.41 33.01
N GLY A 113 -10.61 -3.32 33.29
CA GLY A 113 -11.69 -3.11 34.25
C GLY A 113 -11.21 -3.08 35.70
N PRO A 114 -11.92 -2.40 36.60
CA PRO A 114 -11.76 -2.62 38.03
C PRO A 114 -12.19 -4.04 38.40
N ASP A 115 -11.45 -4.67 39.31
CA ASP A 115 -11.85 -5.93 39.93
C ASP A 115 -12.71 -5.61 41.16
N LEU A 116 -13.91 -6.17 41.25
CA LEU A 116 -14.87 -5.88 42.32
C LEU A 116 -14.80 -6.98 43.37
N VAL A 117 -14.12 -6.71 44.49
CA VAL A 117 -13.96 -7.65 45.61
C VAL A 117 -15.29 -7.79 46.39
N GLN A 118 -15.44 -8.85 47.18
CA GLN A 118 -16.68 -9.09 47.94
C GLN A 118 -17.11 -7.86 48.75
N GLY A 119 -18.35 -7.40 48.55
CA GLY A 119 -18.94 -6.23 49.20
C GLY A 119 -18.84 -4.92 48.42
N GLU A 120 -18.06 -4.86 47.33
CA GLU A 120 -17.99 -3.68 46.47
C GLU A 120 -19.10 -3.71 45.40
N HIS A 121 -19.95 -2.68 45.41
CA HIS A 121 -21.07 -2.56 44.47
C HIS A 121 -20.72 -1.78 43.19
N PHE A 122 -19.66 -0.98 43.20
CA PHE A 122 -19.15 -0.30 42.02
C PHE A 122 -17.66 0.00 42.14
N GLY A 123 -16.99 0.14 41.01
CA GLY A 123 -15.58 0.48 40.91
C GLY A 123 -15.32 1.32 39.67
N VAL A 124 -14.37 2.24 39.75
CA VAL A 124 -13.89 3.03 38.62
C VAL A 124 -12.38 2.93 38.59
N ARG A 125 -11.83 2.75 37.39
CA ARG A 125 -10.40 2.57 37.16
C ARG A 125 -9.94 3.49 36.04
N VAL A 126 -8.83 4.19 36.28
CA VAL A 126 -8.11 4.92 35.24
C VAL A 126 -6.85 4.14 34.92
N ASN A 127 -6.58 3.90 33.64
CA ASN A 127 -5.39 3.17 33.21
C ASN A 127 -4.70 3.86 32.05
N TRP A 128 -3.42 3.54 31.91
CA TRP A 128 -2.62 3.87 30.76
C TRP A 128 -2.20 2.59 30.04
N GLY A 129 -2.25 2.62 28.71
CA GLY A 129 -1.86 1.51 27.85
C GLY A 129 -0.85 1.96 26.81
N ASN A 130 0.17 1.14 26.53
CA ASN A 130 1.17 1.39 25.51
C ASN A 130 1.20 0.24 24.50
N ALA A 131 1.38 0.58 23.21
CA ALA A 131 1.66 -0.39 22.16
C ALA A 131 2.51 0.25 21.05
N GLY A 132 3.72 -0.25 20.85
CA GLY A 132 4.64 0.27 19.83
C GLY A 132 4.96 1.75 20.05
N GLN A 133 4.60 2.59 19.08
CA GLN A 133 4.76 4.05 19.17
C GLN A 133 3.50 4.78 19.67
N SER A 134 2.48 4.05 20.14
CA SER A 134 1.18 4.61 20.55
C SER A 134 0.93 4.44 22.05
N ASN A 135 0.27 5.44 22.62
CA ASN A 135 -0.10 5.50 24.04
C ASN A 135 -1.58 5.88 24.17
N ALA A 136 -2.28 5.19 25.08
CA ALA A 136 -3.68 5.43 25.34
C ALA A 136 -3.94 5.67 26.84
N MET A 137 -4.96 6.45 27.13
CA MET A 137 -5.51 6.62 28.46
C MET A 137 -6.97 6.20 28.46
N GLY A 138 -7.40 5.48 29.49
CA GLY A 138 -8.73 4.91 29.58
C GLY A 138 -9.34 5.06 30.96
N VAL A 139 -10.67 5.17 30.98
CA VAL A 139 -11.49 5.12 32.18
C VAL A 139 -12.49 3.99 32.03
N THR A 140 -12.49 3.07 32.99
CA THR A 140 -13.36 1.89 33.01
C THR A 140 -14.13 1.85 34.31
N GLY A 141 -15.43 1.64 34.26
CA GLY A 141 -16.30 1.42 35.41
C GLY A 141 -16.84 0.00 35.43
N ALA A 142 -17.09 -0.53 36.62
CA ALA A 142 -17.86 -1.75 36.83
C ALA A 142 -18.84 -1.58 37.99
N ALA A 143 -19.96 -2.30 37.95
CA ALA A 143 -20.97 -2.31 39.00
C ALA A 143 -21.63 -3.68 39.12
N VAL A 144 -22.03 -4.04 40.34
CA VAL A 144 -22.89 -5.21 40.58
C VAL A 144 -24.33 -4.83 40.25
N LEU A 145 -24.93 -5.57 39.32
CA LEU A 145 -26.29 -5.33 38.83
C LEU A 145 -27.34 -6.15 39.58
N GLY A 146 -26.95 -7.27 40.18
CA GLY A 146 -27.85 -8.10 40.98
C GLY A 146 -27.13 -9.23 41.72
N GLU A 147 -27.66 -9.59 42.87
CA GLU A 147 -27.15 -10.65 43.75
C GLU A 147 -28.31 -11.53 44.23
N GLY A 148 -28.05 -12.81 44.49
CA GLY A 148 -29.00 -13.73 45.12
C GLY A 148 -30.24 -14.08 44.28
N PHE A 149 -30.15 -13.99 42.95
CA PHE A 149 -31.28 -14.26 42.05
C PHE A 149 -31.51 -15.76 41.76
N MET A 150 -30.65 -16.67 42.21
CA MET A 150 -30.85 -18.12 42.05
C MET A 150 -31.54 -18.78 43.26
N PRO A 151 -32.23 -19.93 43.05
CA PRO A 151 -32.71 -20.76 44.14
C PRO A 151 -31.54 -21.18 45.04
N GLY A 152 -31.53 -20.71 46.29
CA GLY A 152 -30.42 -20.94 47.25
C GLY A 152 -29.63 -19.70 47.62
N GLY A 153 -29.98 -18.51 47.11
CA GLY A 153 -29.36 -17.23 47.50
C GLY A 153 -27.98 -16.98 46.91
N ASN A 154 -27.52 -17.86 46.01
CA ASN A 154 -26.27 -17.71 45.27
C ASN A 154 -26.51 -16.97 43.95
N GLY A 155 -25.43 -16.54 43.31
CA GLY A 155 -25.47 -15.83 42.03
C GLY A 155 -25.15 -14.33 42.17
N ARG A 156 -24.21 -13.86 41.36
CA ARG A 156 -23.86 -12.43 41.22
C ARG A 156 -23.76 -12.09 39.73
N LEU A 157 -24.41 -11.00 39.34
CA LEU A 157 -24.34 -10.41 38.02
C LEU A 157 -23.65 -9.05 38.15
N ALA A 158 -22.52 -8.88 37.49
CA ALA A 158 -21.82 -7.62 37.38
C ALA A 158 -21.76 -7.15 35.93
N GLY A 159 -21.71 -5.85 35.72
CA GLY A 159 -21.48 -5.23 34.43
C GLY A 159 -20.26 -4.32 34.48
N ALA A 160 -19.52 -4.23 33.40
CA ALA A 160 -18.39 -3.32 33.24
C ALA A 160 -18.45 -2.63 31.89
N ALA A 161 -18.02 -1.38 31.84
CA ALA A 161 -17.86 -0.64 30.60
C ALA A 161 -16.76 0.42 30.74
N GLY A 162 -16.07 0.71 29.65
CA GLY A 162 -14.99 1.69 29.64
C GLY A 162 -14.78 2.32 28.29
N VAL A 163 -14.10 3.46 28.31
CA VAL A 163 -13.68 4.20 27.12
C VAL A 163 -12.22 4.61 27.25
N ALA A 164 -11.49 4.53 26.15
CA ALA A 164 -10.09 4.91 26.09
C ALA A 164 -9.74 5.60 24.77
N PHE A 165 -8.71 6.43 24.84
CA PHE A 165 -8.34 7.39 23.81
C PHE A 165 -6.86 7.28 23.50
N SER A 166 -6.52 7.20 22.21
CA SER A 166 -5.15 7.19 21.70
C SER A 166 -5.07 8.04 20.43
N GLY A 167 -4.55 9.26 20.53
CA GLY A 167 -4.52 10.21 19.42
C GLY A 167 -5.93 10.54 18.92
N LYS A 168 -6.24 10.17 17.67
CA LYS A 168 -7.59 10.32 17.07
C LYS A 168 -8.48 9.09 17.22
N THR A 169 -7.94 8.01 17.77
CA THR A 169 -8.64 6.73 17.89
C THR A 169 -9.29 6.63 19.27
N VAL A 170 -10.58 6.34 19.26
CA VAL A 170 -11.39 6.01 20.44
C VAL A 170 -11.77 4.55 20.37
N GLY A 171 -11.70 3.87 21.51
CA GLY A 171 -12.31 2.57 21.68
C GLY A 171 -12.94 2.44 23.06
N GLY A 172 -13.77 1.43 23.21
CA GLY A 172 -14.42 1.12 24.46
C GLY A 172 -14.70 -0.36 24.56
N ASN A 173 -14.97 -0.80 25.78
CA ASN A 173 -15.47 -2.14 26.05
C ASN A 173 -16.75 -2.06 26.88
N ALA A 174 -17.57 -3.10 26.77
CA ALA A 174 -18.69 -3.35 27.65
C ALA A 174 -18.79 -4.86 27.83
N GLY A 175 -19.12 -5.31 29.04
CA GLY A 175 -19.20 -6.73 29.38
C GLY A 175 -20.09 -6.98 30.58
N LEU A 176 -20.59 -8.20 30.67
CA LEU A 176 -21.30 -8.72 31.83
C LEU A 176 -20.54 -9.92 32.37
N GLN A 177 -20.49 -10.04 33.68
CA GLN A 177 -19.91 -11.16 34.39
C GLN A 177 -20.96 -11.81 35.26
N PHE A 178 -21.07 -13.13 35.13
CA PHE A 178 -21.99 -13.96 35.89
C PHE A 178 -21.18 -14.98 36.68
N THR A 179 -21.45 -15.10 37.97
CA THR A 179 -20.79 -16.05 38.87
C THR A 179 -21.86 -16.73 39.72
N TRP A 180 -21.73 -18.05 39.97
CA TRP A 180 -22.68 -18.87 40.73
C TRP A 180 -21.98 -19.67 41.83
#